data_AF-A0A5B7J7Y4-F1
#
_entry.id   AF-A0A5B7J7Y4-F1
#
_cell.length_a   1.000
_cell.length_b   1.000
_cell.length_c   1.000
_cell.angle_alpha   90.00
_cell.angle_beta   90.00
_cell.angle_gamma   90.00
#
_symmetry.space_group_name_H-M   'P 1'
#
loop_
_entity.id
_entity.type
_entity.pdbx_description
1 polymer ?
#
loop_
_entity_poly.entity_id
_entity_poly.type
_entity_poly.pdbx_seq_one_letter_code
_entity_poly.pdbx_strand_id
1 'polypeptide(L)'
;MLQLLLCYNPLWLRVAMETVYGELLHLASNSDITGITHYLINRLLNNPDIAAAHAHPTVPHCYRPGYEAAIKTFQLKKFLLLVLFLDRAKEARLIDHDPCLFRKNSEHKTSRDILVAFAMHFLQGIGDITKHLAHLGYIVSHRQAFLDEFDFAVTNLPTDLRCGVRLA
;
A
#
# COMPACT_ATOMS: atom_id res chain seq x y z
N MET A 1 -0.37 0.37 10.25
CA MET A 1 0.08 -0.24 8.98
C MET A 1 -1.08 -0.47 8.03
N LEU A 2 -2.14 -1.17 8.44
CA LEU A 2 -3.30 -1.44 7.58
C LEU A 2 -3.94 -0.16 7.00
N GLN A 3 -4.20 0.86 7.83
CA GLN A 3 -4.77 2.14 7.36
C GLN A 3 -3.92 2.84 6.30
N LEU A 4 -2.59 2.78 6.42
CA LEU A 4 -1.67 3.33 5.42
C LEU A 4 -1.82 2.60 4.08
N LEU A 5 -1.90 1.26 4.11
CA LEU A 5 -2.10 0.49 2.88
C LEU A 5 -3.49 0.73 2.27
N LEU A 6 -4.52 0.93 3.09
CA LEU A 6 -5.86 1.23 2.60
C LEU A 6 -5.99 2.64 1.98
N CYS A 7 -4.96 3.49 2.05
CA CYS A 7 -4.88 4.72 1.27
C CYS A 7 -4.74 4.45 -0.24
N TYR A 8 -4.15 3.31 -0.61
CA TYR A 8 -4.01 2.91 -2.01
C TYR A 8 -5.34 2.44 -2.59
N ASN A 9 -5.47 2.60 -3.91
CA ASN A 9 -6.57 2.07 -4.69
C ASN A 9 -6.62 0.53 -4.55
N PRO A 10 -7.78 -0.07 -4.27
CA PRO A 10 -7.97 -1.52 -4.18
C PRO A 10 -7.40 -2.31 -5.37
N LEU A 11 -7.53 -1.79 -6.59
CA LEU A 11 -7.03 -2.45 -7.79
C LEU A 11 -5.50 -2.57 -7.78
N TRP A 12 -4.82 -1.46 -7.49
CA TRP A 12 -3.36 -1.43 -7.37
C TRP A 12 -2.86 -2.32 -6.23
N LEU A 13 -3.55 -2.31 -5.09
CA LEU A 13 -3.26 -3.19 -3.96
C LEU A 13 -3.35 -4.66 -4.33
N ARG A 14 -4.40 -5.06 -5.07
CA ARG A 14 -4.55 -6.43 -5.55
C ARG A 14 -3.35 -6.87 -6.36
N VAL A 15 -3.00 -6.12 -7.41
CA VAL A 15 -1.86 -6.44 -8.29
C VAL A 15 -0.54 -6.52 -7.50
N ALA A 16 -0.33 -5.59 -6.56
CA ALA A 16 0.85 -5.58 -5.72
C ALA A 16 0.92 -6.82 -4.81
N MET A 17 -0.20 -7.24 -4.21
CA MET A 17 -0.25 -8.44 -3.38
C MET A 17 -0.03 -9.70 -4.21
N GLU A 18 -0.69 -9.83 -5.36
CA GLU A 18 -0.52 -10.98 -6.26
C GLU A 18 0.94 -11.12 -6.70
N THR A 19 1.61 -9.99 -6.95
CA THR A 19 3.03 -9.99 -7.36
C THR A 19 3.98 -10.27 -6.20
N VAL A 20 3.78 -9.65 -5.03
CA VAL A 20 4.69 -9.76 -3.87
C VAL A 20 4.59 -11.12 -3.17
N TYR A 21 3.42 -11.77 -3.26
CA TYR A 21 3.17 -13.07 -2.64
C TYR A 21 3.13 -14.22 -3.65
N GLY A 22 3.00 -13.96 -4.94
CA GLY A 22 2.96 -15.00 -5.98
C GLY A 22 1.68 -15.83 -5.94
N GLU A 23 0.61 -15.31 -5.36
CA GLU A 23 -0.69 -15.98 -5.20
C GLU A 23 -1.79 -15.12 -5.84
N LEU A 24 -2.77 -15.73 -6.50
CA LEU A 24 -3.93 -14.99 -7.03
C LEU A 24 -4.90 -14.64 -5.89
N LEU A 25 -5.33 -13.37 -5.85
CA LEU A 25 -6.32 -12.93 -4.87
C LEU A 25 -7.73 -13.19 -5.43
N HIS A 26 -8.43 -14.15 -4.82
CA HIS A 26 -9.82 -14.46 -5.13
C HIS A 26 -10.76 -13.44 -4.48
N LEU A 27 -10.84 -12.25 -5.07
CA LEU A 27 -11.77 -11.19 -4.67
C LEU A 27 -13.08 -11.29 -5.45
N ALA A 28 -14.19 -10.91 -4.83
CA ALA A 28 -15.49 -10.84 -5.52
C ALA A 28 -15.52 -9.73 -6.59
N SER A 29 -14.79 -8.64 -6.36
CA SER A 29 -14.63 -7.55 -7.32
C SER A 29 -13.34 -6.76 -7.03
N ASN A 30 -12.96 -5.87 -7.96
CA ASN A 30 -11.84 -4.95 -7.74
C ASN A 30 -12.11 -3.90 -6.64
N SER A 31 -13.35 -3.79 -6.14
CA SER A 31 -13.73 -2.90 -5.04
C SER A 31 -13.90 -3.65 -3.71
N ASP A 32 -13.57 -4.93 -3.65
CA ASP A 32 -13.73 -5.77 -2.46
C ASP A 32 -12.67 -5.43 -1.38
N ILE A 33 -12.93 -4.36 -0.64
CA ILE A 33 -12.07 -3.88 0.44
C ILE A 33 -12.01 -4.90 1.58
N THR A 34 -13.09 -5.66 1.83
CA THR A 34 -13.15 -6.66 2.89
C THR A 34 -12.21 -7.83 2.59
N GLY A 35 -12.26 -8.37 1.37
CA GLY A 35 -11.34 -9.42 0.92
C GLY A 35 -9.89 -8.97 0.95
N ILE A 36 -9.60 -7.75 0.49
CA ILE A 36 -8.26 -7.14 0.56
C ILE A 36 -7.79 -7.01 2.01
N THR A 37 -8.65 -6.50 2.90
CA THR A 37 -8.32 -6.31 4.32
C THR A 37 -8.03 -7.64 5.00
N HIS A 38 -8.87 -8.65 4.75
CA HIS A 38 -8.69 -9.99 5.28
C HIS A 38 -7.37 -10.62 4.80
N TYR A 39 -7.04 -10.46 3.52
CA TYR A 39 -5.77 -10.93 2.97
C TYR A 39 -4.56 -10.24 3.63
N LEU A 40 -4.59 -8.90 3.74
CA LEU A 40 -3.53 -8.14 4.41
C LEU A 40 -3.33 -8.58 5.87
N ILE A 41 -4.40 -8.80 6.60
CA ILE A 41 -4.31 -9.30 7.98
C ILE A 41 -3.63 -10.68 8.01
N ASN A 42 -4.04 -11.61 7.15
CA ASN A 42 -3.58 -12.98 7.20
C ASN A 42 -2.19 -13.23 6.61
N ARG A 43 -1.74 -12.39 5.68
CA ARG A 43 -0.49 -12.59 4.92
C ARG A 43 0.58 -11.54 5.18
N LEU A 44 0.19 -10.32 5.54
CA LEU A 44 1.14 -9.25 5.86
C LEU A 44 1.29 -9.07 7.38
N LEU A 45 0.18 -8.91 8.11
CA LEU A 45 0.25 -8.73 9.57
C LEU A 45 0.59 -10.04 10.26
N ASN A 46 -0.06 -11.11 9.84
CA ASN A 46 0.24 -12.46 10.28
C ASN A 46 1.08 -13.17 9.21
N ASN A 47 1.97 -14.03 9.67
CA ASN A 47 2.67 -14.96 8.80
C ASN A 47 2.60 -16.35 9.43
N PRO A 48 1.85 -17.30 8.84
CA PRO A 48 1.65 -18.62 9.44
C PRO A 48 2.95 -19.42 9.52
N ASP A 49 3.89 -19.21 8.60
CA ASP A 49 5.17 -19.94 8.58
C ASP A 49 6.09 -19.50 9.72
N ILE A 50 6.21 -18.18 9.94
CA ILE A 50 6.94 -17.61 11.08
C ILE A 50 6.26 -18.00 12.39
N ALA A 51 4.92 -17.96 12.43
CA ALA A 51 4.17 -18.38 13.60
C ALA A 51 4.41 -19.86 13.93
N ALA A 52 4.39 -20.75 12.93
CA ALA A 52 4.65 -22.18 13.10
C ALA A 52 6.10 -22.46 13.54
N ALA A 53 7.08 -21.79 12.92
CA ALA A 53 8.50 -21.95 13.24
C ALA A 53 8.83 -21.57 14.69
N HIS A 54 8.13 -20.59 15.24
CA HIS A 54 8.32 -20.12 16.61
C HIS A 54 7.24 -20.61 17.59
N ALA A 55 6.31 -21.48 17.17
CA ALA A 55 5.25 -21.97 18.05
C ALA A 55 5.80 -22.76 19.24
N HIS A 56 5.20 -22.55 20.41
CA HIS A 56 5.41 -23.40 21.57
C HIS A 56 4.70 -24.75 21.33
N PRO A 57 5.34 -25.90 21.60
CA PRO A 57 4.80 -27.21 21.26
C PRO A 57 3.49 -27.56 21.99
N THR A 58 3.23 -26.95 23.16
CA THR A 58 2.10 -27.30 24.02
C THR A 58 1.10 -26.17 24.28
N VAL A 59 1.44 -24.91 23.99
CA VAL A 59 0.58 -23.78 24.33
C VAL A 59 0.25 -22.99 23.06
N PRO A 60 -1.02 -23.02 22.59
CA PRO A 60 -1.46 -22.23 21.45
C PRO A 60 -1.18 -20.75 21.67
N HIS A 61 -0.77 -20.05 20.61
CA HIS A 61 -0.46 -18.61 20.62
C HIS A 61 0.67 -18.17 21.57
N CYS A 62 1.39 -19.10 22.20
CA CYS A 62 2.67 -18.82 22.83
C CYS A 62 3.78 -19.03 21.82
N TYR A 63 4.59 -17.99 21.60
CA TYR A 63 5.72 -18.03 20.69
C TYR A 63 7.04 -17.95 21.45
N ARG A 64 8.05 -18.65 20.94
CA ARG A 64 9.40 -18.65 21.49
C ARG A 64 10.06 -17.27 21.31
N PRO A 65 11.08 -16.96 22.14
CA PRO A 65 11.90 -15.77 21.95
C PRO A 65 12.39 -15.65 20.50
N GLY A 66 12.35 -14.42 19.95
CA GLY A 66 12.73 -14.14 18.56
C GLY A 66 11.56 -14.03 17.58
N TYR A 67 10.37 -14.55 17.91
CA TYR A 67 9.17 -14.40 17.06
C TYR A 67 8.86 -12.94 16.75
N GLU A 68 8.86 -12.08 17.78
CA GLU A 68 8.54 -10.66 17.63
C GLU A 68 9.52 -9.94 16.69
N ALA A 69 10.82 -10.24 16.78
CA ALA A 69 11.82 -9.66 15.90
C ALA A 69 11.66 -10.17 14.45
N ALA A 70 11.37 -11.46 14.28
CA ALA A 70 11.15 -12.08 12.98
C ALA A 70 9.91 -11.50 12.28
N ILE A 71 8.78 -11.40 12.99
CA ILE A 71 7.53 -10.87 12.41
C ILE A 71 7.66 -9.39 12.10
N LYS A 72 8.29 -8.58 12.96
CA LYS A 72 8.54 -7.15 12.68
C LYS A 72 9.43 -6.95 11.47
N THR A 73 10.49 -7.76 11.33
CA THR A 73 11.40 -7.72 10.18
C THR A 73 10.68 -8.11 8.90
N PHE A 74 9.85 -9.15 8.95
CA PHE A 74 9.01 -9.58 7.83
C PHE A 74 8.05 -8.47 7.39
N GLN A 75 7.29 -7.92 8.35
CA GLN A 75 6.33 -6.84 8.11
C GLN A 75 7.00 -5.62 7.49
N LEU A 76 8.14 -5.19 8.03
CA LEU A 76 8.92 -4.06 7.50
C LEU A 76 9.33 -4.31 6.05
N LYS A 77 9.96 -5.47 5.76
CA LYS A 77 10.43 -5.80 4.41
C LYS A 77 9.27 -5.85 3.42
N LYS A 78 8.17 -6.51 3.77
CA LYS A 78 7.00 -6.65 2.89
C LYS A 78 6.29 -5.31 2.68
N PHE A 79 6.17 -4.48 3.72
CA PHE A 79 5.61 -3.14 3.58
C PHE A 79 6.43 -2.27 2.62
N LEU A 80 7.76 -2.21 2.82
CA LEU A 80 8.65 -1.45 1.94
C LEU A 80 8.58 -1.97 0.49
N LEU A 81 8.58 -3.29 0.31
CA LEU A 81 8.46 -3.90 -1.02
C LEU A 81 7.14 -3.55 -1.71
N LEU A 82 6.01 -3.59 -0.99
CA LEU A 82 4.71 -3.20 -1.52
C LEU A 82 4.70 -1.74 -1.97
N VAL A 83 5.19 -0.82 -1.12
CA VAL A 83 5.25 0.61 -1.46
C VAL A 83 6.14 0.85 -2.68
N LEU A 84 7.30 0.19 -2.76
CA LEU A 84 8.21 0.33 -3.89
C LEU A 84 7.60 -0.18 -5.19
N PHE A 85 6.97 -1.35 -5.12
CA PHE A 85 6.31 -1.96 -6.26
C PHE A 85 5.19 -1.06 -6.77
N LEU A 86 4.32 -0.57 -5.87
CA LEU A 86 3.20 0.32 -6.21
C LEU A 86 3.68 1.61 -6.89
N ASP A 87 4.73 2.23 -6.34
CA ASP A 87 5.34 3.44 -6.89
C ASP A 87 5.87 3.21 -8.32
N ARG A 88 6.68 2.14 -8.50
CA ARG A 88 7.24 1.78 -9.81
C ARG A 88 6.19 1.34 -10.82
N ALA A 89 5.20 0.56 -10.39
CA ALA A 89 4.15 0.06 -11.26
C ALA A 89 3.27 1.20 -11.78
N LYS A 90 3.04 2.22 -10.95
CA LYS A 90 2.35 3.45 -11.36
C LYS A 90 3.18 4.27 -12.35
N GLU A 91 4.48 4.46 -12.07
CA GLU A 91 5.40 5.15 -13.01
C GLU A 91 5.47 4.43 -14.37
N ALA A 92 5.47 3.10 -14.36
CA ALA A 92 5.49 2.26 -15.55
C ALA A 92 4.14 2.14 -16.27
N ARG A 93 3.06 2.72 -15.72
CA ARG A 93 1.68 2.61 -16.24
C ARG A 93 1.26 1.16 -16.48
N LEU A 94 1.53 0.30 -15.49
CA LEU A 94 1.30 -1.16 -15.60
C LEU A 94 -0.17 -1.54 -15.87
N ILE A 95 -1.11 -0.72 -15.40
CA ILE A 95 -2.55 -0.96 -15.56
C ILE A 95 -3.10 -0.02 -16.63
N ASP A 96 -3.83 -0.58 -17.60
CA ASP A 96 -4.52 0.19 -18.64
C ASP A 96 -5.46 1.25 -18.04
N HIS A 97 -5.59 2.38 -18.73
CA HIS A 97 -6.28 3.59 -18.25
C HIS A 97 -5.64 4.29 -17.04
N ASP A 98 -4.55 3.72 -16.51
CA ASP A 98 -3.69 4.29 -15.49
C ASP A 98 -4.43 4.98 -14.31
N PRO A 99 -5.31 4.26 -13.58
CA PRO A 99 -6.09 4.86 -12.51
C PRO A 99 -5.19 5.44 -11.41
N CYS A 100 -5.72 6.41 -10.66
CA CYS A 100 -5.06 6.98 -9.48
C CYS A 100 -4.51 5.89 -8.55
N LEU A 101 -3.26 6.06 -8.09
CA LEU A 101 -2.60 5.12 -7.19
C LEU A 101 -3.21 5.18 -5.79
N PHE A 102 -3.53 6.38 -5.33
CA PHE A 102 -4.20 6.64 -4.06
C PHE A 102 -5.69 6.89 -4.27
N ARG A 103 -6.51 6.52 -3.28
CA ARG A 103 -7.95 6.81 -3.31
C ARG A 103 -8.17 8.31 -3.23
N LYS A 104 -9.23 8.83 -3.85
CA LYS A 104 -9.56 10.27 -3.79
C LYS A 104 -9.77 10.78 -2.36
N ASN A 105 -10.28 9.95 -1.46
CA ASN A 105 -10.53 10.30 -0.06
C ASN A 105 -9.42 9.87 0.91
N SER A 106 -8.24 9.43 0.41
CA SER A 106 -7.13 9.04 1.30
C SER A 106 -6.45 10.26 1.91
N GLU A 107 -5.91 10.08 3.12
CA GLU A 107 -5.14 11.11 3.82
C GLU A 107 -3.79 11.38 3.13
N HIS A 108 -3.14 10.32 2.63
CA HIS A 108 -1.85 10.41 1.95
C HIS A 108 -2.01 10.30 0.43
N LYS A 109 -1.24 11.13 -0.28
CA LYS A 109 -1.26 11.26 -1.75
C LYS A 109 0.12 11.06 -2.40
N THR A 110 1.14 10.75 -1.61
CA THR A 110 2.49 10.49 -2.10
C THR A 110 3.06 9.25 -1.43
N SER A 111 3.87 8.50 -2.16
CA SER A 111 4.58 7.34 -1.60
C SER A 111 5.56 7.76 -0.49
N ARG A 112 6.11 8.97 -0.59
CA ARG A 112 6.95 9.58 0.45
C ARG A 112 6.19 9.73 1.77
N ASP A 113 4.97 10.27 1.73
CA ASP A 113 4.16 10.48 2.93
C ASP A 113 3.79 9.15 3.60
N ILE A 114 3.50 8.12 2.80
CA ILE A 114 3.26 6.77 3.31
C ILE A 114 4.47 6.23 4.08
N LEU A 115 5.69 6.40 3.56
CA LEU A 115 6.92 5.96 4.24
C LEU A 115 7.17 6.74 5.52
N VAL A 116 6.98 8.06 5.48
CA VAL A 116 7.16 8.94 6.66
C VAL A 116 6.15 8.58 7.74
N ALA A 117 4.87 8.45 7.40
CA ALA A 117 3.82 8.05 8.34
C ALA A 117 4.09 6.65 8.91
N PHE A 118 4.55 5.71 8.07
CA PHE A 118 4.96 4.39 8.54
C PHE A 118 6.12 4.47 9.54
N ALA A 119 7.17 5.23 9.24
CA ALA A 119 8.30 5.38 10.14
C ALA A 119 7.88 5.99 11.48
N MET A 120 7.06 7.05 11.45
CA MET A 120 6.56 7.71 12.66
C MET A 120 5.81 6.77 13.60
N HIS A 121 5.03 5.83 13.04
CA HIS A 121 4.20 4.93 13.85
C HIS A 121 4.88 3.61 14.22
N PHE A 122 5.81 3.11 13.41
CA PHE A 122 6.33 1.74 13.52
C PHE A 122 7.84 1.65 13.75
N LEU A 123 8.60 2.74 13.55
CA LEU A 123 10.06 2.73 13.64
C LEU A 123 10.54 3.80 14.62
N GLN A 124 11.24 3.38 15.67
CA GLN A 124 11.81 4.29 16.65
C GLN A 124 13.23 4.70 16.22
N GLY A 125 13.54 6.01 16.31
CA GLY A 125 14.92 6.51 16.19
C GLY A 125 15.55 6.54 14.80
N ILE A 126 14.81 6.28 13.72
CA ILE A 126 15.36 6.30 12.34
C ILE A 126 15.65 7.71 11.81
N GLY A 127 14.94 8.74 12.31
CA GLY A 127 15.00 10.08 11.73
C GLY A 127 14.33 10.13 10.36
N ASP A 128 15.00 10.72 9.36
CA ASP A 128 14.47 10.81 8.00
C ASP A 128 14.62 9.48 7.25
N ILE A 129 13.56 8.65 7.30
CA ILE A 129 13.51 7.35 6.63
C ILE A 129 13.78 7.45 5.13
N THR A 130 13.37 8.55 4.48
CA THR A 130 13.49 8.68 3.02
C THR A 130 14.95 8.80 2.60
N LYS A 131 15.76 9.52 3.38
CA LYS A 131 17.22 9.60 3.16
C LYS A 131 17.90 8.27 3.42
N HIS A 132 17.51 7.58 4.50
CA HIS A 132 18.10 6.28 4.83
C HIS A 132 17.83 5.25 3.72
N LEU A 133 16.59 5.18 3.25
CA LEU A 133 16.18 4.32 2.14
C LEU A 133 16.87 4.72 0.81
N ALA A 134 17.03 6.02 0.54
CA ALA A 134 17.72 6.49 -0.67
C ALA A 134 19.18 6.02 -0.72
N HIS A 135 19.90 5.99 0.40
CA HIS A 135 21.27 5.43 0.45
C HIS A 135 21.32 3.93 0.10
N LEU A 136 20.21 3.21 0.27
CA LEU A 136 20.06 1.81 -0.09
C LEU A 136 19.53 1.62 -1.52
N GLY A 137 19.38 2.70 -2.30
CA GLY A 137 18.80 2.68 -3.64
C GLY A 137 17.27 2.57 -3.65
N TYR A 138 16.62 2.62 -2.48
CA TYR A 138 15.16 2.68 -2.38
C TYR A 138 14.71 4.13 -2.52
N ILE A 139 14.24 4.49 -3.71
CA ILE A 139 13.75 5.83 -4.04
C ILE A 139 12.29 5.70 -4.43
N VAL A 140 11.41 6.59 -3.95
CA VAL A 140 10.01 6.68 -4.38
C VAL A 140 9.74 8.08 -4.90
N SER A 141 8.96 8.18 -5.99
CA SER A 141 8.75 9.47 -6.67
C SER A 141 7.29 9.81 -6.94
N HIS A 142 6.38 8.83 -6.82
CA HIS A 142 4.99 9.06 -7.16
C HIS A 142 4.32 10.09 -6.22
N ARG A 143 3.70 11.08 -6.86
CA ARG A 143 2.88 12.12 -6.24
C ARG A 143 1.60 12.26 -7.04
N GLN A 144 0.47 12.02 -6.40
CA GLN A 144 -0.85 12.22 -7.00
C GLN A 144 -1.25 13.69 -6.88
N ALA A 145 -1.54 14.33 -8.01
CA ALA A 145 -1.99 15.71 -8.07
C ALA A 145 -3.52 15.78 -7.96
N PHE A 146 -4.04 16.94 -7.55
CA PHE A 146 -5.49 17.17 -7.49
C PHE A 146 -6.18 16.99 -8.86
N LEU A 147 -5.50 17.36 -9.95
CA LEU A 147 -6.01 17.20 -11.31
C LEU A 147 -6.20 15.73 -11.71
N ASP A 148 -5.36 14.82 -11.20
CA ASP A 148 -5.47 13.38 -11.48
C ASP A 148 -6.77 12.80 -10.89
N GLU A 149 -7.29 13.43 -9.84
CA GLU A 149 -8.51 13.01 -9.15
C GLU A 149 -9.78 13.65 -9.72
N PHE A 150 -9.64 14.66 -10.57
CA PHE A 150 -10.75 15.44 -11.07
C PHE A 150 -11.64 14.58 -11.97
N ASP A 151 -12.95 14.60 -11.71
CA ASP A 151 -13.92 13.95 -12.58
C ASP A 151 -14.25 14.89 -13.73
N PHE A 152 -13.77 14.55 -14.93
CA PHE A 152 -14.05 15.29 -16.16
C PHE A 152 -15.38 14.90 -16.80
N ALA A 153 -16.11 13.91 -16.24
CA ALA A 153 -17.43 13.56 -16.74
C ALA A 153 -18.37 14.78 -16.64
N VAL A 154 -18.85 15.23 -17.81
CA VAL A 154 -19.85 16.29 -17.90
C VAL A 154 -21.20 15.67 -17.57
N THR A 155 -21.70 15.94 -16.38
CA THR A 155 -23.02 15.47 -15.93
C THR A 155 -24.08 16.57 -16.09
N ASN A 156 -23.68 17.85 -16.15
CA ASN A 156 -24.59 18.98 -16.34
C ASN A 156 -23.94 20.10 -17.18
N LEU A 157 -24.28 20.12 -18.48
CA LEU A 157 -23.66 20.95 -19.52
C LEU A 157 -23.58 22.48 -19.21
N PRO A 158 -24.59 23.14 -18.60
CA PRO A 158 -24.56 24.59 -18.33
C PRO A 158 -23.67 25.00 -17.15
N THR A 159 -23.43 24.11 -16.18
CA THR A 159 -22.62 24.38 -14.99
C THR A 159 -21.17 23.95 -15.18
N ASP A 160 -20.96 22.87 -15.92
CA ASP A 160 -19.68 22.18 -16.00
C ASP A 160 -18.68 22.87 -16.95
N LEU A 161 -19.17 23.66 -17.91
CA LEU A 161 -18.35 24.40 -18.87
C LEU A 161 -17.87 25.77 -18.34
N ARG A 162 -18.31 26.20 -17.15
CA ARG A 162 -17.90 27.49 -16.57
C ARG A 162 -16.54 27.46 -15.88
N CYS A 163 -16.04 26.28 -15.49
CA CYS A 163 -14.81 26.18 -14.70
C CYS A 163 -13.51 26.18 -15.53
N GLY A 164 -13.57 26.19 -16.87
CA GLY A 164 -12.38 26.24 -17.75
C GLY A 164 -11.53 24.96 -17.77
N VAL A 165 -11.51 24.19 -16.68
CA VAL A 165 -10.73 22.96 -16.50
C VAL A 165 -11.29 21.79 -17.33
N ARG A 166 -12.60 21.79 -17.65
CA ARG A 166 -13.27 20.74 -18.45
C ARG A 166 -13.29 21.00 -19.96
N LEU A 167 -12.62 22.04 -20.45
CA LEU A 167 -12.66 22.51 -21.84
C LEU A 167 -11.39 22.18 -22.66
N ALA A 168 -10.39 21.54 -22.07
CA ALA A 168 -9.09 21.25 -22.69
C ALA A 168 -9.00 19.82 -23.27
#